data_AF-A0A1F8U2S8-F1
#
_entry.id   AF-A0A1F8U2S8-F1
#
_cell.length_a   1.000
_cell.length_b   1.000
_cell.length_c   1.000
_cell.angle_alpha   90.00
_cell.angle_beta   90.00
_cell.angle_gamma   90.00
#
_symmetry.space_group_name_H-M   'P 1'
#
loop_
_entity.id
_entity.type
_entity.pdbx_description
1 polymer ?
#
loop_
_entity_poly.entity_id
_entity_poly.type
_entity_poly.pdbx_seq_one_letter_code
_entity_poly.pdbx_strand_id
1 'polypeptide(L)'
;MLMLMICVYGIYILFKFIDRITRSEEELDFEEEKEFILKGSKQRTAGVIDKLIGATRRVADSISFMITADNRDKLRNEYKSFVQKLHSKKVIESYNVTAQEILELMLAKVPNQKDQLLSITDIYEAVRYGTRYPEDSELKSFQKNIAEISRSIQQMQ
;
A
#
# COMPACT_ATOMS: atom_id res chain seq x y z
N MET A 1 -15.04 -59.51 7.43
CA MET A 1 -14.76 -58.59 6.30
C MET A 1 -15.33 -57.20 6.50
N LEU A 2 -16.63 -57.03 6.80
CA LEU A 2 -17.26 -55.71 6.95
C LEU A 2 -16.60 -54.84 8.04
N MET A 3 -16.26 -55.42 9.18
CA MET A 3 -15.59 -54.71 10.29
C MET A 3 -14.17 -54.23 9.93
N LEU A 4 -13.42 -55.02 9.17
CA LEU A 4 -12.10 -54.64 8.66
C LEU A 4 -12.20 -53.48 7.66
N MET A 5 -13.22 -53.47 6.79
CA MET A 5 -13.47 -52.36 5.87
C MET A 5 -13.82 -51.06 6.61
N ILE A 6 -14.59 -51.14 7.69
CA ILE A 6 -14.91 -49.96 8.53
C ILE A 6 -13.65 -49.41 9.19
N CYS A 7 -12.77 -50.28 9.70
CA CYS A 7 -11.50 -49.85 10.28
C CYS A 7 -10.58 -49.18 9.25
N VAL A 8 -10.44 -49.76 8.06
CA VAL A 8 -9.64 -49.18 6.96
C VAL A 8 -10.22 -47.83 6.52
N TYR A 9 -11.54 -47.73 6.41
CA TYR A 9 -12.21 -46.48 6.05
C TYR A 9 -12.07 -45.40 7.15
N GLY A 10 -12.12 -45.80 8.42
CA GLY A 10 -11.86 -44.90 9.55
C GLY A 10 -10.43 -44.35 9.54
N ILE A 11 -9.44 -45.21 9.27
CA ILE A 11 -8.04 -44.81 9.10
C ILE A 11 -7.88 -43.86 7.92
N TYR A 12 -8.54 -44.14 6.78
CA TYR A 12 -8.53 -43.25 5.62
C TYR A 12 -9.10 -41.85 5.93
N ILE A 13 -10.22 -41.77 6.66
CA ILE A 13 -10.78 -40.48 7.09
C ILE A 13 -9.83 -39.76 8.05
N LEU A 14 -9.18 -40.46 8.98
CA LEU A 14 -8.19 -39.88 9.88
C LEU A 14 -7.01 -39.29 9.11
N PHE A 15 -6.43 -40.03 8.16
CA PHE A 15 -5.36 -39.51 7.31
C PHE A 15 -5.80 -38.31 6.47
N LYS A 16 -7.03 -38.32 5.93
CA LYS A 16 -7.58 -37.17 5.20
C LYS A 16 -7.81 -35.95 6.09
N PHE A 17 -8.16 -36.16 7.36
CA PHE A 17 -8.30 -35.09 8.35
C PHE A 17 -6.94 -34.52 8.75
N ILE A 18 -5.94 -35.39 8.98
CA ILE A 18 -4.57 -34.99 9.26
C ILE A 18 -4.01 -34.23 8.07
N ASP A 19 -4.14 -34.74 6.84
CA ASP A 19 -3.69 -34.06 5.62
C ASP A 19 -4.36 -32.68 5.45
N ARG A 20 -5.65 -32.54 5.79
CA ARG A 20 -6.35 -31.26 5.79
C ARG A 20 -5.86 -30.28 6.85
N ILE A 21 -5.46 -30.75 8.03
CA ILE A 21 -4.92 -29.92 9.11
C ILE A 21 -3.46 -29.53 8.79
N THR A 22 -2.67 -30.47 8.26
CA THR A 22 -1.24 -30.32 8.00
C THR A 22 -0.96 -29.55 6.70
N ARG A 23 -1.86 -29.56 5.71
CA ARG A 23 -1.77 -28.72 4.50
C ARG A 23 -1.98 -27.23 4.74
N SER A 24 -2.39 -26.83 5.95
CA SER A 24 -2.53 -25.41 6.28
C SER A 24 -1.16 -24.70 6.42
N GLU A 25 -0.06 -25.46 6.37
CA GLU A 25 1.32 -24.95 6.38
C GLU A 25 2.04 -25.15 5.02
N GLU A 26 1.34 -25.58 3.96
CA GLU A 26 1.85 -25.39 2.59
C GLU A 26 1.80 -23.88 2.31
N GLU A 27 2.95 -23.22 2.48
CA GLU A 27 3.32 -21.94 1.88
C GLU A 27 2.10 -21.09 1.51
N LEU A 28 1.50 -20.46 2.53
CA LEU A 28 0.94 -19.15 2.27
C LEU A 28 2.13 -18.30 1.84
N ASP A 29 2.47 -18.36 0.54
CA ASP A 29 3.07 -17.23 -0.13
C ASP A 29 2.28 -16.05 0.41
N PHE A 30 2.92 -15.25 1.25
CA PHE A 30 2.34 -14.00 1.72
C PHE A 30 2.17 -13.17 0.45
N GLU A 31 1.06 -13.37 -0.26
CA GLU A 31 0.59 -12.49 -1.31
C GLU A 31 0.25 -11.21 -0.59
N GLU A 32 1.24 -10.32 -0.54
CA GLU A 32 1.15 -9.01 0.07
C GLU A 32 -0.14 -8.34 -0.43
N GLU A 33 -1.10 -8.11 0.48
CA GLU A 33 -2.44 -7.68 0.10
C GLU A 33 -2.36 -6.30 -0.57
N LYS A 34 -2.39 -6.28 -1.92
CA LYS A 34 -2.06 -5.10 -2.72
C LYS A 34 -2.99 -3.94 -2.38
N GLU A 35 -2.47 -2.96 -1.64
CA GLU A 35 -3.29 -1.87 -1.08
C GLU A 35 -3.67 -0.81 -2.14
N PHE A 36 -2.82 -0.62 -3.15
CA PHE A 36 -3.07 0.35 -4.20
C PHE A 36 -3.87 -0.28 -5.33
N ILE A 37 -5.19 -0.34 -5.15
CA ILE A 37 -6.14 -0.51 -6.28
C ILE A 37 -6.55 0.88 -6.74
N LEU A 38 -5.75 1.47 -7.61
CA LEU A 38 -6.06 2.78 -8.19
C LEU A 38 -7.21 2.59 -9.20
N LYS A 39 -8.47 2.78 -8.77
CA LYS A 39 -9.63 2.76 -9.68
C LYS A 39 -9.38 3.77 -10.80
N GLY A 40 -9.22 3.26 -12.03
CA GLY A 40 -9.05 4.07 -13.22
C GLY A 40 -10.18 5.08 -13.36
N SER A 41 -9.91 6.33 -13.00
CA SER A 41 -10.80 7.44 -13.30
C SER A 41 -10.79 7.60 -14.82
N LYS A 42 -11.84 7.12 -15.49
CA LYS A 42 -12.18 7.50 -16.87
C LYS A 42 -11.94 8.99 -17.03
N GLN A 43 -11.20 9.37 -18.08
CA GLN A 43 -11.03 10.75 -18.55
C GLN A 43 -12.36 11.52 -18.42
N ARG A 44 -12.42 12.44 -17.45
CA ARG A 44 -13.47 13.45 -17.37
C ARG A 44 -12.80 14.82 -17.41
N THR A 45 -12.73 15.31 -18.63
CA THR A 45 -12.90 16.71 -19.05
C THR A 45 -12.52 17.76 -18.00
N ALA A 46 -11.35 18.38 -18.23
CA ALA A 46 -10.66 19.35 -17.40
C ALA A 46 -11.46 20.61 -16.97
N GLY A 47 -12.72 20.80 -17.39
CA GLY A 47 -13.51 22.00 -17.07
C GLY A 47 -14.33 21.95 -15.77
N VAL A 48 -14.58 20.77 -15.20
CA VAL A 48 -15.44 20.61 -13.99
C VAL A 48 -14.60 20.43 -12.71
N ILE A 49 -13.35 19.99 -12.85
CA ILE A 49 -12.43 19.71 -11.74
C ILE A 49 -12.06 20.99 -10.99
N ASP A 50 -11.87 22.12 -11.68
CA ASP A 50 -11.54 23.39 -11.00
C ASP A 50 -12.66 23.92 -10.09
N LYS A 51 -13.93 23.64 -10.43
CA LYS A 51 -15.08 23.98 -9.56
C LYS A 51 -15.23 23.00 -8.39
N LEU A 52 -14.87 21.73 -8.58
CA LEU A 52 -14.86 20.73 -7.51
C LEU A 52 -13.70 20.94 -6.52
N ILE A 53 -12.51 21.34 -6.98
CA ILE A 53 -11.37 21.65 -6.09
C ILE A 53 -11.70 22.81 -5.12
N GLY A 54 -12.45 23.81 -5.58
CA GLY A 54 -12.93 24.89 -4.72
C GLY A 54 -13.98 24.45 -3.70
N ALA A 55 -14.85 23.49 -4.06
CA ALA A 55 -15.88 22.97 -3.18
C ALA A 55 -15.32 21.93 -2.19
N THR A 56 -14.38 21.08 -2.60
CA THR A 56 -13.72 20.10 -1.72
C THR A 56 -12.78 20.78 -0.74
N ARG A 57 -12.13 21.90 -1.07
CA ARG A 57 -11.41 22.72 -0.08
C ARG A 57 -12.33 23.22 1.03
N ARG A 58 -13.52 23.72 0.67
CA ARG A 58 -14.50 24.20 1.67
C ARG A 58 -15.10 23.07 2.49
N VAL A 59 -15.34 21.90 1.89
CA VAL A 59 -15.81 20.72 2.62
C VAL A 59 -14.71 20.16 3.52
N ALA A 60 -13.45 20.13 3.08
CA ALA A 60 -12.29 19.74 3.89
C ALA A 60 -12.07 20.68 5.08
N ASP A 61 -12.29 21.99 4.91
CA ASP A 61 -12.21 22.96 6.01
C ASP A 61 -13.43 22.88 6.96
N SER A 62 -14.60 22.43 6.49
CA SER A 62 -15.83 22.32 7.29
C SER A 62 -16.03 20.96 7.99
N ILE A 63 -15.31 19.92 7.56
CA ILE A 63 -15.21 18.64 8.30
C ILE A 63 -14.00 18.75 9.24
N SER A 64 -13.94 19.83 10.02
CA SER A 64 -13.13 19.88 11.24
C SER A 64 -13.96 19.33 12.41
N PHE A 65 -14.58 18.17 12.23
CA PHE A 65 -15.05 17.39 13.37
C PHE A 65 -13.81 16.75 13.97
N MET A 66 -13.30 17.33 15.06
CA MET A 66 -12.69 16.69 16.24
C MET A 66 -12.30 15.20 16.10
N ILE A 67 -11.50 14.85 15.11
CA ILE A 67 -10.73 13.62 15.03
C ILE A 67 -9.31 14.11 15.10
N THR A 68 -8.62 13.85 16.20
CA THR A 68 -7.16 13.96 16.27
C THR A 68 -6.64 13.00 15.22
N ALA A 69 -6.46 13.48 13.98
CA ALA A 69 -6.12 12.63 12.85
C ALA A 69 -4.81 11.93 13.17
N ASP A 70 -4.90 10.61 13.38
CA ASP A 70 -3.79 9.75 13.69
C ASP A 70 -2.71 9.96 12.63
N ASN A 71 -1.47 10.16 13.07
CA ASN A 71 -0.35 10.36 12.15
C ASN A 71 -0.16 9.15 11.22
N ARG A 72 -0.66 7.96 11.61
CA ARG A 72 -0.76 6.80 10.72
C ARG A 72 -1.61 7.10 9.48
N ASP A 73 -2.80 7.68 9.65
CA ASP A 73 -3.69 7.99 8.54
C ASP A 73 -3.13 9.10 7.65
N LYS A 74 -2.52 10.11 8.26
CA LYS A 74 -1.82 11.17 7.50
C LYS A 74 -0.70 10.57 6.65
N LEU A 75 0.15 9.73 7.24
CA LEU A 75 1.27 9.11 6.55
C LEU A 75 0.81 8.21 5.40
N ARG A 76 -0.22 7.38 5.63
CA ARG A 76 -0.83 6.54 4.58
C ARG A 76 -1.39 7.38 3.44
N ASN A 77 -2.07 8.48 3.75
CA ASN A 77 -2.60 9.40 2.74
C ASN A 77 -1.50 10.11 1.94
N GLU A 78 -0.39 10.50 2.58
CA GLU A 78 0.77 11.10 1.92
C GLU A 78 1.42 10.11 0.95
N TYR A 79 1.68 8.88 1.39
CA TYR A 79 2.26 7.86 0.52
C TYR A 79 1.33 7.52 -0.64
N LYS A 80 0.03 7.33 -0.39
CA LYS A 80 -0.97 7.11 -1.45
C LYS A 80 -0.97 8.25 -2.48
N SER A 81 -0.89 9.49 -2.03
CA SER A 81 -0.82 10.67 -2.90
C SER A 81 0.48 10.69 -3.72
N PHE A 82 1.59 10.23 -3.14
CA PHE A 82 2.85 10.04 -3.85
C PHE A 82 2.73 8.98 -4.95
N VAL A 83 2.19 7.80 -4.65
CA VAL A 83 1.97 6.73 -5.65
C VAL A 83 1.07 7.22 -6.79
N GLN A 84 0.01 7.95 -6.49
CA GLN A 84 -0.86 8.55 -7.52
C GLN A 84 -0.12 9.54 -8.42
N LYS A 85 0.82 10.32 -7.88
CA LYS A 85 1.67 11.22 -8.67
C LYS A 85 2.66 10.45 -9.54
N LEU A 86 3.24 9.36 -9.03
CA LEU A 86 4.09 8.48 -9.83
C LEU A 86 3.31 7.92 -11.03
N HIS A 87 2.08 7.47 -10.79
CA HIS A 87 1.21 6.96 -11.84
C HIS A 87 0.84 8.05 -12.86
N SER A 88 0.42 9.24 -12.41
CA SER A 88 0.03 10.33 -13.32
C SER A 88 1.20 10.81 -14.19
N LYS A 89 2.43 10.73 -13.69
CA LYS A 89 3.66 11.02 -14.41
C LYS A 89 4.18 9.87 -15.28
N LYS A 90 3.46 8.74 -15.35
CA LYS A 90 3.87 7.51 -16.05
C LYS A 90 5.22 6.96 -15.57
N VAL A 91 5.53 7.17 -14.29
CA VAL A 91 6.72 6.58 -13.64
C VAL A 91 6.42 5.12 -13.30
N ILE A 92 5.19 4.84 -12.87
CA ILE A 92 4.62 3.50 -12.73
C ILE A 92 3.45 3.35 -13.72
N GLU A 93 3.34 2.18 -14.34
CA GLU A 93 2.33 1.90 -15.37
C GLU A 93 1.19 1.01 -14.86
N SER A 94 1.47 0.18 -13.85
CA SER A 94 0.48 -0.70 -13.24
C SER A 94 -0.33 0.04 -12.18
N TYR A 95 -1.64 -0.21 -12.20
CA TYR A 95 -2.60 0.24 -11.19
C TYR A 95 -2.65 -0.66 -9.96
N ASN A 96 -1.86 -1.74 -9.94
CA ASN A 96 -1.80 -2.75 -8.90
C ASN A 96 -0.32 -3.01 -8.57
N VAL A 97 0.18 -2.32 -7.55
CA VAL A 97 1.60 -2.36 -7.14
C VAL A 97 1.73 -2.38 -5.63
N THR A 98 2.76 -3.05 -5.11
CA THR A 98 3.15 -3.04 -3.69
C THR A 98 4.11 -1.89 -3.39
N ALA A 99 4.32 -1.59 -2.09
CA ALA A 99 5.29 -0.58 -1.68
C ALA A 99 6.72 -0.98 -2.07
N GLN A 100 7.04 -2.27 -1.95
CA GLN A 100 8.30 -2.86 -2.38
C GLN A 100 8.52 -2.77 -3.90
N GLU A 101 7.50 -3.07 -4.73
CA GLU A 101 7.60 -2.92 -6.19
C GLU A 101 7.86 -1.46 -6.59
N ILE A 102 7.20 -0.50 -5.91
CA ILE A 102 7.44 0.92 -6.12
C ILE A 102 8.87 1.30 -5.75
N LEU A 103 9.39 0.80 -4.62
CA LEU A 103 10.76 1.03 -4.19
C LEU A 103 11.76 0.57 -5.26
N GLU A 104 11.64 -0.67 -5.74
CA GLU A 104 12.54 -1.24 -6.75
C GLU A 104 12.53 -0.42 -8.05
N LEU A 105 11.34 -0.06 -8.54
CA LEU A 105 11.19 0.78 -9.74
C LEU A 105 11.81 2.17 -9.54
N MET A 106 11.62 2.76 -8.36
CA MET A 106 12.13 4.09 -8.04
C MET A 106 13.64 4.10 -7.84
N LEU A 107 14.22 3.05 -7.26
CA LEU A 107 15.68 2.91 -7.14
C LEU A 107 16.36 2.81 -8.51
N ALA A 108 15.71 2.15 -9.47
CA ALA A 108 16.21 2.08 -10.84
C ALA A 108 16.18 3.45 -11.55
N LYS A 109 15.18 4.29 -11.26
CA LYS A 109 15.01 5.61 -11.89
C LYS A 109 15.78 6.73 -11.18
N VAL A 110 15.84 6.70 -9.85
CA VAL A 110 16.34 7.79 -9.00
C VAL A 110 17.31 7.23 -7.94
N PRO A 111 18.41 6.58 -8.37
CA PRO A 111 19.30 5.87 -7.45
C PRO A 111 20.00 6.78 -6.43
N ASN A 112 20.12 8.07 -6.74
CA ASN A 112 20.67 9.08 -5.83
C ASN A 112 19.76 9.41 -4.64
N GLN A 113 18.49 8.98 -4.66
CA GLN A 113 17.52 9.15 -3.57
C GLN A 113 17.29 7.83 -2.80
N LYS A 114 18.24 6.90 -2.84
CA LYS A 114 18.12 5.56 -2.25
C LYS A 114 17.70 5.60 -0.78
N ASP A 115 18.38 6.41 0.04
CA ASP A 115 18.15 6.44 1.48
C ASP A 115 16.75 7.01 1.80
N GLN A 116 16.33 8.04 1.07
CA GLN A 116 14.97 8.59 1.18
C GLN A 116 13.92 7.56 0.76
N LEU A 117 14.15 6.84 -0.33
CA LEU A 117 13.23 5.83 -0.85
C LEU A 117 13.04 4.66 0.12
N LEU A 118 14.14 4.15 0.69
CA LEU A 118 14.10 3.12 1.73
C LEU A 118 13.34 3.65 2.95
N SER A 119 13.71 4.84 3.44
CA SER A 119 13.08 5.44 4.62
C SER A 119 11.57 5.60 4.48
N ILE A 120 11.07 6.09 3.34
CA ILE A 120 9.62 6.25 3.16
C ILE A 120 8.91 4.90 2.99
N THR A 121 9.58 3.90 2.41
CA THR A 121 8.98 2.57 2.22
C THR A 121 8.89 1.84 3.56
N ASP A 122 9.97 1.80 4.33
CA ASP A 122 10.03 1.15 5.64
C ASP A 122 9.01 1.75 6.62
N ILE A 123 8.94 3.09 6.70
CA ILE A 123 7.98 3.76 7.60
C ILE A 123 6.55 3.48 7.14
N TYR A 124 6.29 3.51 5.84
CA TYR A 124 4.95 3.22 5.31
C TYR A 124 4.51 1.79 5.64
N GLU A 125 5.36 0.80 5.41
CA GLU A 125 5.04 -0.61 5.70
C GLU A 125 4.83 -0.84 7.19
N ALA A 126 5.69 -0.25 8.04
CA ALA A 126 5.52 -0.36 9.49
C ALA A 126 4.18 0.26 9.97
N VAL A 127 3.74 1.35 9.36
CA VAL A 127 2.43 1.95 9.63
C VAL A 127 1.30 1.07 9.09
N ARG A 128 1.42 0.54 7.87
CA ARG A 128 0.41 -0.30 7.21
C ARG A 128 0.14 -1.59 7.98
N TYR A 129 1.19 -2.26 8.46
CA TYR A 129 1.07 -3.48 9.26
C TYR A 129 0.81 -3.19 10.75
N GLY A 130 0.60 -1.93 11.13
CA GLY A 130 0.23 -1.55 12.50
C GLY A 130 1.35 -1.71 13.52
N THR A 131 2.60 -1.88 13.09
CA THR A 131 3.77 -2.06 13.96
C THR A 131 4.36 -0.73 14.44
N ARG A 132 3.93 0.41 13.87
CA ARG A 132 4.44 1.74 14.23
C ARG A 132 3.35 2.81 14.33
N TYR A 133 3.51 3.68 15.32
CA TYR A 133 2.73 4.90 15.53
C TYR A 133 3.66 6.10 15.33
N PRO A 134 3.65 6.74 14.15
CA PRO A 134 4.66 7.73 13.82
C PRO A 134 4.45 9.02 14.61
N GLU A 135 5.53 9.55 15.15
CA GLU A 135 5.52 10.88 15.77
C GLU A 135 5.39 11.99 14.72
N ASP A 136 5.05 13.21 15.16
CA ASP A 136 4.98 14.38 14.28
C ASP A 136 6.31 14.67 13.57
N SER A 137 7.42 14.39 14.25
CA SER A 137 8.79 14.52 13.71
C SER A 137 9.02 13.56 12.53
N GLU A 138 8.56 12.31 12.68
CA GLU A 138 8.64 11.29 11.65
C GLU A 138 7.75 11.62 10.46
N LEU A 139 6.52 12.08 10.70
CA LEU A 139 5.61 12.52 9.63
C LEU A 139 6.22 13.68 8.82
N LYS A 140 6.84 14.66 9.49
CA LYS A 140 7.53 15.77 8.81
C LYS A 140 8.74 15.28 8.00
N SER A 141 9.52 14.37 8.55
CA SER A 141 10.66 13.76 7.84
C SER A 141 10.20 12.99 6.60
N PHE A 142 9.13 12.22 6.75
CA PHE A 142 8.49 11.46 5.68
C PHE A 142 8.03 12.37 4.52
N GLN A 143 7.32 13.46 4.84
CA GLN A 143 6.87 14.45 3.86
C GLN A 143 8.06 15.14 3.16
N LYS A 144 9.13 15.44 3.91
CA LYS A 144 10.35 16.01 3.35
C LYS A 144 11.00 15.07 2.34
N ASN A 145 11.15 13.79 2.68
CA ASN A 145 11.72 12.77 1.80
C ASN A 145 10.88 12.61 0.52
N ILE A 146 9.56 12.54 0.63
CA ILE A 146 8.65 12.52 -0.53
C ILE A 146 8.85 13.75 -1.42
N ALA A 147 9.01 14.94 -0.83
CA ALA A 147 9.22 16.17 -1.59
C ALA A 147 10.58 16.17 -2.32
N GLU A 148 11.64 15.68 -1.68
CA GLU A 148 12.97 15.52 -2.30
C GLU A 148 12.94 14.55 -3.49
N ILE A 149 12.37 13.36 -3.30
CA ILE A 149 12.19 12.38 -4.37
C ILE A 149 11.36 12.98 -5.51
N SER A 150 10.27 13.67 -5.20
CA SER A 150 9.40 14.30 -6.20
C SER A 150 10.12 15.37 -7.03
N ARG A 151 11.02 16.14 -6.42
CA ARG A 151 11.86 17.12 -7.13
C ARG A 151 12.86 16.43 -8.05
N SER A 152 13.52 15.37 -7.59
CA SER A 152 14.44 14.59 -8.44
C SER A 152 13.69 13.99 -9.64
N ILE A 153 12.46 13.51 -9.47
CA ILE A 153 11.63 13.07 -10.60
C ILE A 153 11.34 14.19 -11.60
N GLN A 154 11.07 15.41 -11.12
CA GLN A 154 10.85 16.56 -12.00
C GLN A 154 12.08 16.95 -12.81
N GLN A 155 13.28 16.75 -12.27
CA GLN A 155 14.53 17.11 -12.96
C GLN A 155 14.94 16.11 -14.06
N MET A 156 14.32 14.92 -14.08
CA MET A 156 14.56 13.91 -15.11
C MET A 156 13.64 14.04 -16.33
N GLN A 157 12.61 14.90 -16.25
CA GLN A 157 11.63 15.16 -17.32
C GLN A 157 11.97 16.46 -18.04
#